data_AF-X1JIW9-F1
#
_entry.id   AF-X1JIW9-F1
#
_cell.length_a   1.000
_cell.length_b   1.000
_cell.length_c   1.000
_cell.angle_alpha   90.00
_cell.angle_beta   90.00
_cell.angle_gamma   90.00
#
_symmetry.space_group_name_H-M   'P 1'
#
loop_
_entity.id
_entity.type
_entity.pdbx_description
1 polymer ?
#
loop_
_entity_poly.entity_id
_entity_poly.type
_entity_poly.pdbx_seq_one_letter_code
_entity_poly.pdbx_strand_id
1 'polypeptide(L)' 'LFLTRLRYVKPALNGDDLKIMGIALGPRIKEILNLLHEARLDGKVTSKKDEVELVKGWLD' A
#
# COMPACT_ATOMS: atom_id res chain seq x y z
N LEU A 1 -21.06 12.78 -10.80
CA LEU A 1 -19.72 13.38 -11.05
C LEU A 1 -18.77 12.93 -9.92
N PHE A 2 -18.17 11.73 -9.99
CA PHE A 2 -17.42 11.13 -8.85
C PHE A 2 -16.05 10.52 -9.21
N LEU A 3 -15.55 10.68 -10.44
CA LEU A 3 -14.41 9.87 -10.92
C LEU A 3 -13.01 10.51 -10.76
N THR A 4 -12.89 11.74 -10.26
CA THR A 4 -11.61 12.46 -10.34
C THR A 4 -10.67 12.26 -9.13
N ARG A 5 -11.17 11.75 -7.99
CA ARG A 5 -10.32 11.60 -6.79
C ARG A 5 -9.43 10.35 -6.80
N LEU A 6 -9.85 9.28 -7.48
CA LEU A 6 -9.15 7.99 -7.41
C LEU A 6 -7.84 7.94 -8.23
N ARG A 7 -7.67 8.83 -9.22
CA ARG A 7 -6.47 8.84 -10.08
C ARG A 7 -5.21 9.39 -9.39
N TYR A 8 -5.37 10.13 -8.30
CA TYR A 8 -4.25 10.77 -7.58
C TYR A 8 -3.88 10.07 -6.27
N VAL A 9 -4.52 8.94 -5.97
CA VAL A 9 -4.20 8.12 -4.81
C VAL A 9 -2.95 7.29 -5.14
N LYS A 10 -1.80 7.96 -5.30
CA LYS A 10 -0.52 7.25 -5.36
C LYS A 10 -0.22 6.73 -3.95
N PRO A 11 -0.01 5.41 -3.77
CA PRO A 11 0.50 4.90 -2.50
C PRO A 11 1.78 5.67 -2.18
N ALA A 12 1.86 6.18 -0.95
CA ALA A 12 3.08 6.84 -0.52
C ALA A 12 4.17 5.79 -0.29
N LEU A 13 3.79 4.54 -0.04
CA LEU A 13 4.71 3.43 0.15
C LEU A 13 5.23 2.91 -1.20
N ASN A 14 6.54 2.92 -1.37
CA ASN A 14 7.18 2.32 -2.54
C ASN A 14 7.53 0.85 -2.28
N GLY A 15 7.67 0.08 -3.36
CA GLY A 15 8.19 -1.29 -3.30
C GLY A 15 9.56 -1.41 -2.62
N ASP A 16 10.33 -0.32 -2.58
CA ASP A 16 11.62 -0.25 -1.91
C ASP A 16 11.49 -0.19 -0.38
N ASP A 17 10.50 0.55 0.17
CA ASP A 17 10.21 0.54 1.61
C ASP A 17 9.79 -0.88 2.07
N LEU A 18 8.98 -1.58 1.27
CA LEU A 18 8.57 -2.97 1.51
C LEU A 18 9.78 -3.92 1.52
N LYS A 19 10.73 -3.69 0.61
CA LYS A 19 11.99 -4.44 0.55
C LYS A 19 12.85 -4.22 1.80
N ILE A 20 12.95 -2.99 2.30
CA ILE A 20 13.68 -2.66 3.55
C ILE A 20 13.03 -3.32 4.77
N MET A 21 11.70 -3.50 4.77
CA MET A 21 10.97 -4.24 5.82
C MET A 21 11.20 -5.75 5.79
N GLY A 22 12.01 -6.28 4.87
CA GLY A 22 12.32 -7.71 4.78
C GLY A 22 11.32 -8.49 3.93
N ILE A 23 10.45 -7.81 3.19
CA ILE A 23 9.53 -8.49 2.26
C ILE A 23 10.33 -8.87 1.02
N ALA A 24 10.39 -10.17 0.74
CA ALA A 24 11.11 -10.68 -0.41
C ALA A 24 10.50 -10.13 -1.72
N LEU A 25 11.36 -9.53 -2.55
CA LEU A 25 11.02 -9.08 -3.90
C LEU A 25 10.45 -10.26 -4.70
N GLY A 26 9.17 -10.20 -5.02
CA GLY A 26 8.47 -11.30 -5.69
C GLY A 26 6.98 -11.03 -5.87
N PRO A 27 6.18 -12.04 -6.25
CA PRO A 27 4.73 -11.90 -6.44
C PRO A 27 4.04 -11.38 -5.17
N ARG A 28 4.59 -11.68 -4.00
CA ARG A 28 4.08 -11.26 -2.70
C ARG A 28 4.13 -9.74 -2.48
N ILE A 29 5.17 -9.05 -2.95
CA ILE A 29 5.20 -7.57 -2.92
C ILE A 29 4.10 -7.00 -3.81
N LYS A 30 3.90 -7.57 -4.99
CA LYS A 30 2.88 -7.10 -5.92
C LYS A 30 1.47 -7.22 -5.34
N GLU A 31 1.19 -8.34 -4.67
CA GLU A 31 -0.06 -8.57 -3.93
C GLU A 31 -0.25 -7.53 -2.83
N ILE A 32 0.77 -7.34 -1.98
CA ILE A 32 0.73 -6.36 -0.89
C ILE A 32 0.52 -4.94 -1.43
N LEU A 33 1.21 -4.57 -2.50
CA LEU A 33 1.11 -3.24 -3.10
C LEU A 33 -0.25 -3.03 -3.77
N ASN A 34 -0.87 -4.09 -4.30
CA ASN A 34 -2.23 -4.05 -4.81
C ASN A 34 -3.26 -3.87 -3.68
N LEU A 35 -3.17 -4.70 -2.63
CA LEU A 35 -4.04 -4.59 -1.46
C LEU A 35 -3.91 -3.23 -0.76
N LEU A 36 -2.69 -2.67 -0.71
CA LEU A 36 -2.42 -1.34 -0.18
C LEU A 36 -3.11 -0.27 -1.02
N HIS A 37 -3.06 -0.40 -2.34
CA HIS A 37 -3.73 0.49 -3.27
C HIS A 37 -5.26 0.41 -3.11
N GLU A 38 -5.81 -0.79 -2.93
CA GLU A 38 -7.21 -1.03 -2.63
C GLU A 38 -7.64 -0.43 -1.28
N ALA A 39 -6.85 -0.63 -0.21
CA ALA A 39 -7.10 -0.02 1.09
C ALA A 39 -7.06 1.52 1.04
N ARG A 40 -6.20 2.08 0.18
CA ARG A 40 -6.11 3.52 -0.05
C ARG A 40 -7.30 4.05 -0.85
N LEU A 41 -7.80 3.26 -1.81
CA LEU A 41 -9.04 3.50 -2.56
C LEU A 41 -10.27 3.49 -1.65
N ASP A 42 -10.29 2.56 -0.70
CA ASP A 42 -11.34 2.44 0.34
C ASP A 42 -11.27 3.59 1.36
N GLY A 43 -10.16 4.34 1.40
CA GLY A 43 -9.93 5.44 2.33
C GLY A 43 -9.50 4.99 3.73
N LYS A 44 -9.18 3.70 3.90
CA LYS A 44 -8.65 3.14 5.16
C LYS A 44 -7.27 3.67 5.48
N VAL A 45 -6.42 3.80 4.46
CA VAL A 45 -5.07 4.36 4.58
C VAL A 45 -4.98 5.61 3.73
N THR A 46 -4.49 6.72 4.28
CA THR A 46 -4.27 7.97 3.53
C THR A 46 -2.83 8.44 3.59
N SER A 47 -2.04 7.85 4.49
CA SER A 47 -0.69 8.31 4.83
C SER A 47 0.32 7.18 4.78
N LYS A 48 1.59 7.52 4.49
CA LYS A 48 2.68 6.55 4.37
C LYS A 48 2.82 5.68 5.63
N LYS A 49 2.57 6.28 6.80
CA LYS A 49 2.68 5.62 8.11
C LYS A 49 1.60 4.55 8.30
N ASP A 50 0.36 4.88 7.94
CA ASP A 50 -0.79 3.97 7.93
C ASP A 50 -0.56 2.78 7.00
N GLU A 51 0.00 3.06 5.81
CA GLU A 51 0.41 2.03 4.86
C GLU A 51 1.46 1.07 5.48
N VAL A 52 2.45 1.58 6.22
CA VAL A 52 3.44 0.74 6.92
C VAL A 52 2.80 -0.11 8.01
N GLU A 53 1.91 0.46 8.81
CA GLU A 53 1.24 -0.27 9.91
C GLU A 53 0.33 -1.37 9.37
N LEU A 54 -0.37 -1.11 8.26
CA LEU A 54 -1.24 -2.07 7.61
C LEU A 54 -0.44 -3.24 7.02
N VAL A 55 0.70 -2.96 6.40
CA VAL A 55 1.63 -4.00 5.91
C VAL A 55 2.22 -4.82 7.05
N LYS A 56 2.62 -4.18 8.16
CA LYS A 56 3.12 -4.88 9.35
C LYS A 56 2.07 -5.82 9.92
N GLY A 57 0.79 -5.43 9.91
CA GLY A 57 -0.32 -6.29 10.31
C GLY A 57 -0.59 -7.48 9.39
N TRP A 58 -0.06 -7.50 8.16
CA TRP A 58 -0.10 -8.69 7.27
C TRP A 58 1.10 -9.60 7.41
N LEU A 59 2.14 -9.17 8.13
CA LEU A 59 3.35 -9.95 8.38
C LEU A 59 3.33 -10.73 9.69
N ASP A 60 2.35 -10.48 10.56
CA ASP A 60 2.02 -11.26 11.77
C ASP A 60 1.13 -12.46 11.41
#